data_AF-A0A9E4KVN9-F1
#
_entry.id   AF-A0A9E4KVN9-F1
#
_cell.length_a   1.000
_cell.length_b   1.000
_cell.length_c   1.000
_cell.angle_alpha   90.00
_cell.angle_beta   90.00
_cell.angle_gamma   90.00
#
_symmetry.space_group_name_H-M   'P 1'
#
loop_
_entity.id
_entity.type
_entity.pdbx_description
1 polymer ?
#
loop_
_entity_poly.entity_id
_entity_poly.type
_entity_poly.pdbx_seq_one_letter_code
_entity_poly.pdbx_strand_id
1 'polypeptide(L)'
;MATNSTNSAEVRRGQAWPWPLLGGCAVAVTAVAGSLYFSEIRHFEPCLLCWYQRILMYPLAVIMGFALITRVSVMAWLVLGVAVVGQAVAAYHVLLQKTSWFSSATTCGTGPSCAIPYIDWFGIVTIPMLSLMAFMLIAICMVLYLNGAGTDDGDPVRLAFDPRSAAVCGGLVLIAVATFLMLRSQQSAAEVAPRAAEPIVPATPMQPIPAGAGNAAGDSGAGVSVSGAVLFADNCAACHGGRGEGITGLTPPLLDSEKVAAMSEQELRTLVRAGVAQDDPDNQTGNLMPGFGPNLVSDEDLAVLVAWLKTELQR
;
A
#
# COMPACT_ATOMS: atom_id res chain seq x y z
N MET A 1 40.74 -50.91 9.20
CA MET A 1 40.22 -49.55 9.01
C MET A 1 38.69 -49.62 9.06
N ALA A 2 38.09 -49.43 10.23
CA ALA A 2 36.65 -49.30 10.39
C ALA A 2 36.32 -47.80 10.31
N THR A 3 35.79 -47.35 9.17
CA THR A 3 35.47 -45.94 8.94
C THR A 3 34.17 -45.58 9.63
N ASN A 4 34.30 -44.97 10.82
CA ASN A 4 33.61 -43.79 11.33
C ASN A 4 32.21 -43.38 10.80
N SER A 5 31.30 -44.32 10.50
CA SER A 5 29.95 -44.01 10.01
C SER A 5 29.03 -43.44 11.09
N THR A 6 29.33 -43.70 12.36
CA THR A 6 28.55 -43.23 13.51
C THR A 6 28.76 -41.74 13.79
N ASN A 7 29.99 -41.23 13.66
CA ASN A 7 30.28 -39.80 13.84
C ASN A 7 29.64 -38.93 12.74
N SER A 8 29.59 -39.39 11.49
CA SER A 8 28.95 -38.64 10.40
C SER A 8 27.43 -38.52 10.58
N ALA A 9 26.80 -39.54 11.17
CA ALA A 9 25.36 -39.53 11.44
C ALA A 9 25.00 -38.77 12.75
N GLU A 10 25.86 -38.75 13.75
CA GLU A 10 25.68 -37.91 14.96
C GLU A 10 25.97 -36.43 14.70
N VAL A 11 26.99 -36.10 13.89
CA VAL A 11 27.28 -34.71 13.49
C VAL A 11 26.16 -34.12 12.62
N ARG A 12 25.53 -34.93 11.73
CA ARG A 12 24.34 -34.49 10.96
C ARG A 12 23.10 -34.28 11.83
N ARG A 13 22.94 -35.06 12.91
CA ARG A 13 21.80 -34.95 13.85
C ARG A 13 21.93 -33.80 14.86
N GLY A 14 23.13 -33.24 15.05
CA GLY A 14 23.39 -32.20 16.05
C GLY A 14 23.35 -30.75 15.56
N GLN A 15 23.50 -30.48 14.25
CA GLN A 15 23.90 -29.13 13.81
C GLN A 15 23.39 -28.74 12.42
N ALA A 16 22.07 -28.68 12.26
CA ALA A 16 21.49 -27.75 11.28
C ALA A 16 20.25 -27.12 11.91
N TRP A 17 20.49 -26.11 12.74
CA TRP A 17 19.45 -25.15 13.15
C TRP A 17 18.63 -24.80 11.90
N PRO A 18 17.29 -24.71 11.95
CA PRO A 18 16.44 -24.50 10.77
C PRO A 18 16.53 -23.06 10.27
N TRP A 19 17.75 -22.64 9.92
CA TRP A 19 18.10 -21.33 9.43
C TRP A 19 17.27 -20.90 8.22
N PRO A 20 16.82 -21.78 7.30
CA PRO A 20 15.96 -21.33 6.21
C PRO A 20 14.55 -20.97 6.72
N LEU A 21 13.99 -21.71 7.68
CA LEU A 21 12.69 -21.36 8.29
C LEU A 21 12.79 -20.06 9.08
N LEU A 22 13.89 -19.84 9.78
CA LEU A 22 14.14 -18.61 10.51
C LEU A 22 14.36 -17.41 9.60
N GLY A 23 15.13 -17.59 8.52
CA GLY A 23 15.31 -16.58 7.49
C GLY A 23 13.97 -16.20 6.86
N GLY A 24 13.16 -17.20 6.47
CA GLY A 24 11.82 -16.97 5.95
C GLY A 24 10.90 -16.23 6.93
N CYS A 25 10.95 -16.60 8.22
CA CYS A 25 10.16 -15.94 9.27
C CYS A 25 10.56 -14.47 9.45
N ALA A 26 11.87 -14.21 9.54
CA ALA A 26 12.40 -12.87 9.69
C ALA A 26 12.01 -11.97 8.50
N VAL A 27 12.10 -12.49 7.27
CA VAL A 27 11.69 -11.75 6.06
C VAL A 27 10.18 -11.47 6.08
N ALA A 28 9.35 -12.46 6.39
CA ALA A 28 7.89 -12.30 6.41
C ALA A 28 7.44 -11.29 7.47
N VAL A 29 7.98 -11.37 8.69
CA VAL A 29 7.68 -10.41 9.77
C VAL A 29 8.12 -9.00 9.38
N THR A 30 9.32 -8.85 8.82
CA THR A 30 9.83 -7.55 8.37
C THR A 30 8.97 -6.97 7.26
N ALA A 31 8.51 -7.80 6.31
CA ALA A 31 7.64 -7.36 5.22
C ALA A 31 6.26 -6.89 5.75
N VAL A 32 5.66 -7.60 6.70
CA VAL A 32 4.41 -7.17 7.36
C VAL A 32 4.62 -5.88 8.15
N ALA A 33 5.69 -5.79 8.95
CA ALA A 33 6.00 -4.59 9.73
C ALA A 33 6.23 -3.37 8.84
N GLY A 34 6.98 -3.51 7.74
CA GLY A 34 7.17 -2.46 6.75
C GLY A 34 5.85 -2.06 6.09
N SER A 35 5.01 -3.04 5.73
CA SER A 35 3.68 -2.78 5.15
C SER A 35 2.79 -1.95 6.08
N LEU A 36 2.74 -2.30 7.38
CA LEU A 36 1.97 -1.59 8.39
C LEU A 36 2.56 -0.20 8.67
N TYR A 37 3.89 -0.06 8.68
CA TYR A 37 4.54 1.23 8.85
C TYR A 37 4.09 2.24 7.79
N PHE A 38 4.05 1.82 6.52
CA PHE A 38 3.65 2.72 5.44
C PHE A 38 2.15 3.08 5.47
N SER A 39 1.25 2.18 5.89
CA SER A 39 -0.18 2.55 5.98
C SER A 39 -0.54 3.32 7.24
N GLU A 40 -0.04 2.91 8.41
CA GLU A 40 -0.49 3.49 9.68
C GLU A 40 0.29 4.74 10.09
N ILE A 41 1.59 4.80 9.79
CA ILE A 41 2.46 5.91 10.22
C ILE A 41 2.68 6.92 9.10
N ARG A 42 2.86 6.44 7.86
CA ARG A 42 3.07 7.33 6.71
C ARG A 42 1.78 7.66 5.95
N HIS A 43 0.64 7.10 6.38
CA HIS A 43 -0.69 7.32 5.80
C HIS A 43 -0.75 7.11 4.29
N PHE A 44 0.05 6.16 3.77
CA PHE A 44 -0.02 5.75 2.37
C PHE A 44 -1.11 4.71 2.19
N GLU A 45 -2.21 5.10 1.56
CA GLU A 45 -3.31 4.21 1.24
C GLU A 45 -2.88 3.16 0.20
N PRO A 46 -3.11 1.86 0.46
CA PRO A 46 -2.71 0.82 -0.48
C PRO A 46 -3.64 0.76 -1.69
N CYS A 47 -3.06 0.72 -2.88
CA CYS A 47 -3.80 0.43 -4.10
C CYS A 47 -4.33 -1.01 -4.13
N LEU A 48 -5.23 -1.33 -5.07
CA LEU A 48 -5.87 -2.64 -5.20
C LEU A 48 -4.87 -3.81 -5.38
N LEU A 49 -3.81 -3.63 -6.18
CA LEU A 49 -2.73 -4.63 -6.31
C LEU A 49 -1.90 -4.77 -5.02
N CYS A 50 -1.63 -3.68 -4.30
CA CYS A 50 -0.99 -3.73 -2.97
C CYS A 50 -1.85 -4.49 -1.96
N TRP A 51 -3.17 -4.34 -2.04
CA TRP A 51 -4.12 -5.10 -1.24
C TRP A 51 -4.02 -6.60 -1.49
N TYR A 52 -3.97 -7.03 -2.76
CA TYR A 52 -3.72 -8.45 -3.08
C TYR A 52 -2.37 -8.95 -2.56
N GLN A 53 -1.31 -8.14 -2.67
CA GLN A 53 0.00 -8.49 -2.10
C GLN A 53 -0.07 -8.65 -0.57
N ARG A 54 -0.84 -7.82 0.15
CA ARG A 54 -1.07 -7.96 1.60
C ARG A 54 -1.85 -9.22 1.95
N ILE A 55 -2.91 -9.53 1.20
CA ILE A 55 -3.71 -10.76 1.38
C ILE A 55 -2.83 -12.01 1.27
N LEU A 56 -1.82 -11.98 0.38
CA LEU A 56 -0.86 -13.08 0.23
C LEU A 56 0.25 -13.05 1.28
N MET A 57 0.78 -11.87 1.64
CA MET A 57 1.94 -11.74 2.55
C MET A 57 1.58 -11.90 4.04
N TYR A 58 0.43 -11.38 4.48
CA TYR A 58 0.11 -11.35 5.92
C TYR A 58 -0.10 -12.75 6.51
N PRO A 59 -0.85 -13.66 5.84
CA PRO A 59 -0.95 -15.04 6.29
C PRO A 59 0.40 -15.77 6.29
N LEU A 60 1.32 -15.44 5.35
CA LEU A 60 2.64 -16.06 5.32
C LEU A 60 3.45 -15.82 6.59
N ALA A 61 3.37 -14.63 7.21
CA ALA A 61 4.05 -14.38 8.48
C ALA A 61 3.56 -15.32 9.60
N VAL A 62 2.25 -15.57 9.65
CA VAL A 62 1.64 -16.48 10.65
C VAL A 62 1.98 -17.94 10.35
N ILE A 63 1.81 -18.36 9.09
CA ILE A 63 2.13 -19.73 8.65
C ILE A 63 3.61 -20.03 8.87
N MET A 64 4.49 -19.06 8.61
CA MET A 64 5.93 -19.22 8.82
C MET A 64 6.28 -19.35 10.30
N GLY A 65 5.64 -18.57 11.18
CA GLY A 65 5.76 -18.73 12.62
C GLY A 65 5.34 -20.14 13.07
N PHE A 66 4.25 -20.67 12.52
CA PHE A 66 3.79 -22.03 12.81
C PHE A 66 4.69 -23.11 12.21
N ALA A 67 5.21 -22.91 10.99
CA ALA A 67 6.13 -23.81 10.32
C ALA A 67 7.44 -23.96 11.10
N LEU A 68 7.90 -22.88 11.75
CA LEU A 68 9.08 -22.88 12.60
C LEU A 68 8.90 -23.69 13.89
N ILE A 69 7.67 -23.73 14.42
CA ILE A 69 7.31 -24.50 15.62
C ILE A 69 7.08 -25.97 15.27
N THR A 70 6.32 -26.24 14.22
CA THR A 70 5.85 -27.58 13.87
C THR A 70 6.83 -28.36 13.01
N ARG A 71 7.67 -27.66 12.24
CA ARG A 71 8.71 -28.22 11.37
C ARG A 71 8.20 -29.31 10.41
N VAL A 72 6.94 -29.21 10.01
CA VAL A 72 6.33 -30.12 9.02
C VAL A 72 6.57 -29.59 7.61
N SER A 73 7.04 -30.46 6.72
CA SER A 73 7.38 -30.11 5.33
C SER A 73 6.18 -29.63 4.51
N VAL A 74 4.95 -30.07 4.86
CA VAL A 74 3.73 -29.62 4.20
C VAL A 74 3.52 -28.10 4.31
N MET A 75 3.95 -27.49 5.42
CA MET A 75 3.84 -26.04 5.62
C MET A 75 4.81 -25.28 4.71
N ALA A 76 6.00 -25.85 4.45
CA ALA A 76 6.97 -25.24 3.54
C ALA A 76 6.47 -25.27 2.09
N TRP A 77 5.82 -26.35 1.65
CA TRP A 77 5.16 -26.40 0.34
C TRP A 77 4.00 -25.41 0.21
N LEU A 78 3.18 -25.27 1.27
CA LEU A 78 2.10 -24.28 1.32
C LEU A 78 2.66 -22.85 1.20
N VAL A 79 3.69 -22.52 1.99
CA VAL A 79 4.36 -21.21 1.92
C VAL A 79 4.91 -20.97 0.53
N LEU A 80 5.61 -21.96 -0.05
CA LEU A 80 6.21 -21.84 -1.38
C LEU A 80 5.14 -21.55 -2.44
N GLY A 81 4.01 -22.25 -2.40
CA GLY A 81 2.89 -22.02 -3.33
C GLY A 81 2.34 -20.59 -3.22
N VAL A 82 2.06 -20.12 -2.00
CA VAL A 82 1.56 -18.74 -1.78
C VAL A 82 2.60 -17.70 -2.18
N ALA A 83 3.89 -17.93 -1.88
CA ALA A 83 4.97 -17.02 -2.25
C ALA A 83 5.16 -16.90 -3.77
N VAL A 84 4.98 -17.98 -4.54
CA VAL A 84 5.04 -17.95 -6.02
C VAL A 84 3.88 -17.15 -6.61
N VAL A 85 2.66 -17.30 -6.07
CA VAL A 85 1.52 -16.48 -6.48
C VAL A 85 1.77 -15.00 -6.14
N GLY A 86 2.32 -14.73 -4.96
CA GLY A 86 2.73 -13.37 -4.54
C GLY A 86 3.76 -12.75 -5.49
N GLN A 87 4.75 -13.52 -5.94
CA GLN A 87 5.72 -13.07 -6.94
C GLN A 87 5.06 -12.68 -8.26
N ALA A 88 4.11 -13.46 -8.76
CA ALA A 88 3.42 -13.14 -10.00
C ALA A 88 2.66 -11.80 -9.92
N VAL A 89 1.93 -11.58 -8.82
CA VAL A 89 1.21 -10.31 -8.57
C VAL A 89 2.18 -9.15 -8.40
N ALA A 90 3.28 -9.33 -7.66
CA ALA A 90 4.28 -8.30 -7.44
C ALA A 90 5.06 -7.96 -8.72
N ALA A 91 5.43 -8.96 -9.52
CA ALA A 91 6.09 -8.76 -10.81
C ALA A 91 5.19 -8.00 -11.78
N TYR A 92 3.90 -8.36 -11.86
CA TYR A 92 2.92 -7.61 -12.65
C TYR A 92 2.86 -6.14 -12.21
N HIS A 93 2.82 -5.87 -10.91
CA HIS A 93 2.80 -4.51 -10.37
C HIS A 93 4.09 -3.72 -10.71
N VAL A 94 5.26 -4.36 -10.63
CA VAL A 94 6.54 -3.73 -11.01
C VAL A 94 6.56 -3.43 -12.51
N LEU A 95 6.08 -4.34 -13.35
CA LEU A 95 5.98 -4.13 -14.80
C LEU A 95 5.05 -2.95 -15.12
N LEU A 96 3.94 -2.84 -14.40
CA LEU A 96 2.97 -1.75 -14.55
C LEU A 96 3.57 -0.39 -14.16
N GLN A 97 4.48 -0.33 -13.18
CA GLN A 97 5.14 0.92 -12.77
C GLN A 97 6.36 1.31 -13.60
N LYS A 98 7.16 0.34 -14.07
CA LYS A 98 8.45 0.61 -14.73
C LYS A 98 8.40 0.45 -16.26
N THR A 99 7.35 -0.15 -16.81
CA THR A 99 7.20 -0.35 -18.27
C THR A 99 5.95 0.32 -18.79
N SER A 100 6.01 0.86 -20.01
CA SER A 100 4.83 1.39 -20.72
C SER A 100 4.03 0.30 -21.43
N TRP A 101 4.53 -0.94 -21.45
CA TRP A 101 3.91 -2.07 -22.17
C TRP A 101 2.56 -2.47 -21.58
N PHE A 102 2.37 -2.24 -20.29
CA PHE A 102 1.12 -2.47 -19.59
C PHE A 102 0.56 -1.13 -19.14
N SER A 103 -0.03 -0.39 -20.10
CA SER A 103 -0.77 0.81 -19.77
C SER A 103 -2.00 0.39 -18.95
N SER A 104 -2.01 0.77 -17.67
CA SER A 104 -3.28 0.84 -16.98
C SER A 104 -4.07 1.93 -17.69
N ALA A 105 -5.23 1.61 -18.25
CA ALA A 105 -6.27 2.61 -18.32
C ALA A 105 -6.45 3.06 -16.88
N THR A 106 -5.89 4.21 -16.51
CA THR A 106 -6.03 4.81 -15.18
C THR A 106 -7.52 4.95 -14.97
N THR A 107 -8.09 3.92 -14.36
CA THR A 107 -9.52 3.86 -14.10
C THR A 107 -9.65 4.76 -12.90
N CYS A 108 -10.06 6.01 -13.13
CA CYS A 108 -10.48 6.89 -12.06
C CYS A 108 -11.71 6.24 -11.41
N GLY A 109 -11.43 5.37 -10.46
CA GLY A 109 -12.37 4.77 -9.54
C GLY A 109 -11.99 5.18 -8.12
N THR A 110 -12.87 4.92 -7.17
CA THR A 110 -12.70 5.23 -5.75
C THR A 110 -11.52 4.45 -5.18
N GLY A 111 -10.31 5.02 -5.27
CA GLY A 111 -9.11 4.47 -4.66
C GLY A 111 -7.80 4.92 -5.33
N PRO A 112 -6.67 4.77 -4.62
CA PRO A 112 -5.36 5.13 -5.14
C PRO A 112 -4.93 4.22 -6.32
N SER A 113 -4.29 4.82 -7.32
CA SER A 113 -3.83 4.08 -8.50
C SER A 113 -2.62 3.18 -8.20
N CYS A 114 -2.52 2.04 -8.88
CA CYS A 114 -1.37 1.14 -8.75
C CYS A 114 -0.19 1.51 -9.68
N ALA A 115 -0.43 2.36 -10.68
CA ALA A 115 0.62 2.79 -11.60
C ALA A 115 1.58 3.81 -10.99
N ILE A 116 1.17 4.49 -9.92
CA ILE A 116 1.96 5.56 -9.31
C ILE A 116 2.77 5.03 -8.12
N PRO A 117 4.12 5.17 -8.15
CA PRO A 117 4.93 4.86 -6.99
C PRO A 117 4.89 6.00 -5.95
N TYR A 118 4.45 5.71 -4.73
CA TYR A 118 4.53 6.64 -3.59
C TYR A 118 5.96 6.92 -3.12
N ILE A 119 6.85 5.97 -3.33
CA ILE A 119 8.27 6.04 -2.97
C ILE A 119 9.04 5.48 -4.15
N ASP A 120 9.91 6.31 -4.74
CA ASP A 120 10.91 5.86 -5.70
C ASP A 120 12.29 6.28 -5.19
N TRP A 121 12.94 5.39 -4.45
CA TRP A 121 14.27 5.67 -3.95
C TRP A 121 15.29 5.43 -5.08
N PHE A 122 16.00 6.49 -5.46
CA PHE A 122 17.00 6.50 -6.54
C PHE A 122 16.47 6.15 -7.94
N GLY A 123 15.16 6.26 -8.19
CA GLY A 123 14.57 5.92 -9.49
C GLY A 123 14.49 4.41 -9.76
N ILE A 124 14.83 3.57 -8.77
CA ILE A 124 14.92 2.12 -8.90
C ILE A 124 14.03 1.44 -7.89
N VAL A 125 14.07 1.80 -6.61
CA VAL A 125 13.42 1.03 -5.54
C VAL A 125 12.02 1.55 -5.25
N THR A 126 11.02 0.79 -5.70
CA THR A 126 9.60 1.04 -5.40
C THR A 126 9.04 0.07 -4.36
N ILE A 127 7.91 0.41 -3.73
CA ILE A 127 7.22 -0.45 -2.75
C ILE A 127 6.91 -1.85 -3.33
N PRO A 128 6.40 -2.00 -4.56
CA PRO A 128 6.17 -3.32 -5.16
C PRO A 128 7.46 -4.13 -5.36
N MET A 129 8.59 -3.48 -5.68
CA MET A 129 9.87 -4.19 -5.78
C MET A 129 10.34 -4.76 -4.44
N LEU A 130 10.15 -4.04 -3.35
CA LEU A 130 10.46 -4.55 -2.00
C LEU A 130 9.61 -5.78 -1.67
N SER A 131 8.33 -5.76 -2.05
CA SER A 131 7.43 -6.92 -1.87
C SER A 131 7.84 -8.12 -2.73
N LEU A 132 8.26 -7.88 -3.98
CA LEU A 132 8.76 -8.92 -4.89
C LEU A 132 10.02 -9.57 -4.31
N MET A 133 10.95 -8.77 -3.81
CA MET A 133 12.16 -9.27 -3.17
C MET A 133 11.85 -10.08 -1.89
N ALA A 134 10.88 -9.64 -1.08
CA ALA A 134 10.44 -10.39 0.09
C ALA A 134 9.86 -11.77 -0.28
N PHE A 135 8.95 -11.84 -1.25
CA PHE A 135 8.40 -13.13 -1.71
C PHE A 135 9.46 -14.04 -2.35
N MET A 136 10.41 -13.47 -3.10
CA MET A 136 11.55 -14.21 -3.67
C MET A 136 12.43 -14.82 -2.57
N LEU A 137 12.81 -14.02 -1.57
CA LEU A 137 13.64 -14.50 -0.45
C LEU A 137 12.92 -15.59 0.36
N ILE A 138 11.63 -15.42 0.64
CA ILE A 138 10.82 -16.45 1.31
C ILE A 138 10.80 -17.75 0.48
N ALA A 139 10.59 -17.67 -0.83
CA ALA A 139 10.58 -18.83 -1.71
C ALA A 139 11.95 -19.54 -1.74
N ILE A 140 13.05 -18.79 -1.83
CA ILE A 140 14.42 -19.35 -1.77
C ILE A 140 14.64 -20.07 -0.44
N CYS A 141 14.27 -19.45 0.68
CA CYS A 141 14.34 -20.09 2.00
C CYS A 141 13.55 -21.40 2.06
N MET A 142 12.36 -21.47 1.46
CA MET A 142 11.56 -22.70 1.45
C MET A 142 12.16 -23.78 0.55
N VAL A 143 12.70 -23.42 -0.61
CA VAL A 143 13.40 -24.36 -1.49
C VAL A 143 14.63 -24.95 -0.79
N LEU A 144 15.42 -24.12 -0.10
CA LEU A 144 16.58 -24.57 0.67
C LEU A 144 16.17 -25.49 1.83
N TYR A 145 15.06 -25.19 2.50
CA TYR A 145 14.51 -26.08 3.54
C TYR A 145 14.07 -27.43 2.97
N LEU A 146 13.33 -27.44 1.86
CA LEU A 146 12.83 -28.66 1.22
C LEU A 146 13.96 -29.53 0.64
N ASN A 147 14.99 -28.90 0.06
CA ASN A 147 16.18 -29.61 -0.43
C ASN A 147 17.04 -30.16 0.71
N GLY A 148 17.09 -29.48 1.86
CA GLY A 148 17.78 -29.97 3.05
C GLY A 148 17.01 -31.05 3.83
N ALA A 149 15.69 -31.09 3.69
CA ALA A 149 14.82 -32.11 4.29
C ALA A 149 14.83 -33.44 3.53
N GLY A 150 15.34 -33.47 2.31
CA GLY A 150 15.37 -34.66 1.47
C GLY A 150 16.61 -35.53 1.69
N THR A 151 16.72 -36.24 2.82
CA THR A 151 17.50 -37.52 2.88
C THR A 151 17.09 -38.50 3.97
N ASP A 152 16.33 -38.15 5.00
CA ASP A 152 16.08 -39.09 6.10
C ASP A 152 14.56 -39.24 6.35
N ASP A 153 14.07 -40.40 5.87
CA ASP A 153 12.88 -41.16 6.28
C ASP A 153 11.49 -40.54 6.09
N GLY A 154 10.70 -41.22 5.25
CA GLY A 154 9.28 -40.96 5.04
C GLY A 154 8.46 -41.25 6.28
N ASP A 155 8.30 -40.25 7.14
CA ASP A 155 7.26 -40.26 8.16
C ASP A 155 6.46 -38.96 8.16
N PRO A 156 5.12 -39.03 8.01
CA PRO A 156 4.24 -37.92 8.30
C PRO A 156 4.17 -37.78 9.82
N VAL A 157 4.35 -36.56 10.32
CA VAL A 157 4.06 -36.22 11.72
C VAL A 157 5.01 -36.86 12.73
N ARG A 158 6.08 -36.12 13.10
CA ARG A 158 6.52 -35.84 14.48
C ARG A 158 7.93 -35.22 14.43
N LEU A 159 8.17 -34.14 15.17
CA LEU A 159 8.87 -34.26 16.46
C LEU A 159 9.01 -32.92 17.22
N ALA A 160 8.73 -33.03 18.51
CA ALA A 160 9.18 -32.24 19.67
C ALA A 160 9.39 -30.72 19.51
N PHE A 161 8.50 -29.97 20.17
CA PHE A 161 8.69 -28.55 20.51
C PHE A 161 10.01 -28.37 21.28
N ASP A 162 10.97 -27.67 20.67
CA ASP A 162 12.18 -27.23 21.36
C ASP A 162 11.92 -25.85 22.01
N PRO A 163 11.87 -25.75 23.35
CA PRO A 163 11.57 -24.49 24.04
C PRO A 163 12.60 -23.38 23.76
N ARG A 164 13.82 -23.72 23.33
CA ARG A 164 14.84 -22.72 22.93
C ARG A 164 14.46 -22.03 21.61
N SER A 165 13.83 -22.77 20.71
CA SER A 165 13.34 -22.24 19.43
C SER A 165 12.18 -21.28 19.63
N ALA A 166 11.27 -21.56 20.55
CA ALA A 166 10.19 -20.65 20.93
C ALA A 166 10.70 -19.36 21.60
N ALA A 167 11.78 -19.45 22.39
CA ALA A 167 12.40 -18.29 23.02
C ALA A 167 13.09 -17.34 22.02
N VAL A 168 13.76 -17.88 20.98
CA VAL A 168 14.37 -17.04 19.93
C VAL A 168 13.30 -16.39 19.05
N CYS A 169 12.22 -17.12 18.72
CA CYS A 169 11.09 -16.55 17.96
C CYS A 169 10.34 -15.49 18.77
N GLY A 170 10.05 -15.79 20.04
CA GLY A 170 9.48 -14.83 20.97
C GLY A 170 10.38 -13.62 21.13
N GLY A 171 11.70 -13.82 21.22
CA GLY A 171 12.69 -12.73 21.28
C GLY A 171 12.70 -11.85 20.04
N LEU A 172 12.72 -12.41 18.83
CA LEU A 172 12.70 -11.64 17.58
C LEU A 172 11.37 -10.91 17.36
N VAL A 173 10.25 -11.54 17.70
CA VAL A 173 8.92 -10.90 17.67
C VAL A 173 8.84 -9.79 18.71
N LEU A 174 9.34 -10.02 19.94
CA LEU A 174 9.38 -9.01 20.98
C LEU A 174 10.35 -7.87 20.62
N ILE A 175 11.47 -8.14 19.94
CA ILE A 175 12.37 -7.10 19.44
C ILE A 175 11.68 -6.32 18.32
N ALA A 176 11.02 -6.96 17.35
CA ALA A 176 10.30 -6.26 16.29
C ALA A 176 9.15 -5.41 16.85
N VAL A 177 8.37 -5.96 17.79
CA VAL A 177 7.30 -5.24 18.49
C VAL A 177 7.87 -4.14 19.38
N ALA A 178 8.94 -4.38 20.13
CA ALA A 178 9.58 -3.38 20.97
C ALA A 178 10.23 -2.29 20.12
N THR A 179 10.88 -2.60 19.01
CA THR A 179 11.41 -1.62 18.06
C THR A 179 10.29 -0.81 17.44
N PHE A 180 9.16 -1.43 17.06
CA PHE A 180 7.98 -0.71 16.58
C PHE A 180 7.37 0.20 17.65
N LEU A 181 7.21 -0.29 18.89
CA LEU A 181 6.71 0.49 20.02
C LEU A 181 7.68 1.59 20.45
N MET A 182 8.99 1.35 20.35
CA MET A 182 10.04 2.34 20.62
C MET A 182 10.08 3.39 19.51
N LEU A 183 9.99 3.01 18.24
CA LEU A 183 9.85 3.97 17.13
C LEU A 183 8.60 4.83 17.32
N ARG A 184 7.49 4.23 17.76
CA ARG A 184 6.27 4.97 18.15
C ARG A 184 6.51 5.89 19.35
N SER A 185 7.23 5.44 20.39
CA SER A 185 7.51 6.27 21.57
C SER A 185 8.47 7.43 21.26
N GLN A 186 9.39 7.24 20.31
CA GLN A 186 10.28 8.31 19.82
C GLN A 186 9.47 9.38 19.04
N GLN A 187 8.33 9.02 18.45
CA GLN A 187 7.44 9.97 17.77
C GLN A 187 6.55 10.74 18.76
N SER A 188 6.24 10.19 19.94
CA SER A 188 5.52 10.92 20.99
C SER A 188 6.27 12.14 21.52
N ALA A 189 7.61 12.16 21.41
CA ALA A 189 8.44 13.30 21.78
C ALA A 189 8.61 14.32 20.65
N ALA A 190 8.44 13.89 19.39
CA ALA A 190 8.52 14.77 18.21
C ALA A 190 7.20 15.50 17.92
N GLU A 191 6.08 15.02 18.47
CA GLU A 191 4.75 15.56 18.16
C GLU A 191 3.94 15.97 19.40
N VAL A 192 4.57 16.58 20.41
CA VAL A 192 3.88 17.53 21.31
C VAL A 192 4.85 18.64 21.75
N ALA A 193 5.49 19.29 20.78
CA ALA A 193 5.67 20.74 20.92
C ALA A 193 4.44 21.35 20.23
N PRO A 194 3.47 21.96 20.95
CA PRO A 194 2.49 22.77 20.27
C PRO A 194 3.29 23.78 19.45
N ARG A 195 3.11 23.77 18.12
CA ARG A 195 3.62 24.84 17.27
C ARG A 195 3.10 26.11 17.92
N ALA A 196 4.00 26.86 18.57
CA ALA A 196 3.69 28.16 19.09
C ALA A 196 3.06 28.90 17.92
N ALA A 197 1.83 29.34 18.11
CA ALA A 197 1.04 30.02 17.11
C ALA A 197 1.93 31.10 16.47
N GLU A 198 2.30 30.90 15.21
CA GLU A 198 2.67 32.05 14.40
C GLU A 198 1.47 33.00 14.42
N PRO A 199 1.69 34.31 14.62
CA PRO A 199 0.60 35.23 14.83
C PRO A 199 -0.36 35.18 13.65
N ILE A 200 -1.59 34.79 13.96
CA ILE A 200 -2.76 34.87 13.12
C ILE A 200 -2.90 36.32 12.67
N VAL A 201 -2.68 36.57 11.38
CA VAL A 201 -3.28 37.74 10.72
C VAL A 201 -4.79 37.58 10.92
N PRO A 202 -5.51 38.56 11.49
CA PRO A 202 -6.86 38.33 12.00
C PRO A 202 -7.81 37.90 10.87
N ALA A 203 -8.16 36.62 10.88
CA ALA A 203 -9.25 36.07 10.11
C ALA A 203 -10.58 36.57 10.69
N THR A 204 -11.42 37.12 9.82
CA THR A 204 -12.82 37.39 10.10
C THR A 204 -13.51 36.06 10.49
N PRO A 205 -14.31 35.98 11.58
CA PRO A 205 -14.79 34.69 12.09
C PRO A 205 -15.84 34.04 11.18
N MET A 206 -15.55 32.84 10.68
CA MET A 206 -16.56 31.92 10.13
C MET A 206 -17.20 31.13 11.28
N GLN A 207 -18.53 31.04 11.26
CA GLN A 207 -19.35 30.48 12.35
C GLN A 207 -19.33 28.93 12.37
N PRO A 208 -19.61 28.29 13.53
CA PRO A 208 -19.58 26.83 13.67
C PRO A 208 -20.79 26.12 13.04
N ILE A 209 -20.55 24.93 12.49
CA ILE A 209 -21.57 23.99 12.02
C ILE A 209 -22.27 23.34 13.24
N PRO A 210 -23.62 23.34 13.32
CA PRO A 210 -24.31 22.61 14.38
C PRO A 210 -24.25 21.09 14.15
N ALA A 211 -23.92 20.36 15.22
CA ALA A 211 -24.00 18.91 15.28
C ALA A 211 -25.47 18.47 15.49
N GLY A 212 -25.97 17.56 14.64
CA GLY A 212 -27.26 16.91 14.88
C GLY A 212 -27.63 15.86 13.84
N ALA A 213 -27.60 14.58 14.27
CA ALA A 213 -28.27 13.37 13.74
C ALA A 213 -27.88 12.92 12.32
N GLY A 214 -27.52 11.67 12.03
CA GLY A 214 -27.93 10.39 12.59
C GLY A 214 -28.45 9.52 11.44
N ASN A 215 -27.90 8.32 11.24
CA ASN A 215 -28.29 7.40 10.18
C ASN A 215 -29.80 7.10 10.18
N ALA A 216 -30.46 7.20 9.02
CA ALA A 216 -31.67 6.43 8.73
C ALA A 216 -31.89 6.32 7.21
N ALA A 217 -32.28 5.12 6.80
CA ALA A 217 -32.70 4.78 5.45
C ALA A 217 -33.99 5.52 5.04
N GLY A 218 -34.08 5.84 3.74
CA GLY A 218 -35.32 6.15 3.02
C GLY A 218 -35.78 7.61 3.10
N ASP A 219 -35.67 8.34 1.98
CA ASP A 219 -36.79 8.95 1.24
C ASP A 219 -36.23 9.72 0.03
N SER A 220 -36.94 9.68 -1.08
CA SER A 220 -36.64 10.43 -2.30
C SER A 220 -37.21 11.85 -2.20
N GLY A 221 -36.38 12.87 -2.47
CA GLY A 221 -36.85 14.18 -2.93
C GLY A 221 -36.61 15.37 -1.99
N ALA A 222 -35.44 15.99 -2.13
CA ALA A 222 -35.14 17.43 -2.04
C ALA A 222 -33.60 17.58 -1.99
N GLY A 223 -33.02 18.29 -2.96
CA GLY A 223 -31.56 18.34 -3.15
C GLY A 223 -30.81 18.87 -1.92
N VAL A 224 -30.02 17.99 -1.30
CA VAL A 224 -28.99 18.38 -0.34
C VAL A 224 -27.81 18.89 -1.16
N SER A 225 -27.54 20.19 -1.13
CA SER A 225 -26.38 20.78 -1.82
C SER A 225 -25.09 20.27 -1.16
N VAL A 226 -24.37 19.38 -1.84
CA VAL A 226 -23.05 18.89 -1.40
C VAL A 226 -22.00 19.98 -1.62
N SER A 227 -21.07 20.17 -0.68
CA SER A 227 -20.01 21.18 -0.81
C SER A 227 -19.08 20.85 -1.98
N GLY A 228 -18.66 21.86 -2.75
CA GLY A 228 -17.68 21.70 -3.84
C GLY A 228 -16.35 21.09 -3.38
N ALA A 229 -15.92 21.37 -2.14
CA ALA A 229 -14.73 20.77 -1.56
C ALA A 229 -14.89 19.26 -1.32
N VAL A 230 -16.08 18.81 -0.93
CA VAL A 230 -16.37 17.37 -0.74
C VAL A 230 -16.43 16.68 -2.08
N LEU A 231 -17.13 17.27 -3.06
CA LEU A 231 -17.17 16.76 -4.43
C LEU A 231 -15.77 16.63 -5.04
N PHE A 232 -14.88 17.59 -4.77
CA PHE A 232 -13.48 17.53 -5.20
C PHE A 232 -12.71 16.40 -4.52
N ALA A 233 -12.84 16.27 -3.20
CA ALA A 233 -12.17 15.22 -2.42
C ALA A 233 -12.58 13.81 -2.91
N ASP A 234 -13.87 13.61 -3.20
CA ASP A 234 -14.41 12.31 -3.57
C ASP A 234 -14.08 11.91 -5.01
N ASN A 235 -13.92 12.88 -5.93
CA ASN A 235 -13.86 12.60 -7.37
C ASN A 235 -12.56 13.03 -8.06
N CYS A 236 -11.87 14.04 -7.54
CA CYS A 236 -10.78 14.71 -8.26
C CYS A 236 -9.43 14.60 -7.55
N ALA A 237 -9.43 14.61 -6.21
CA ALA A 237 -8.22 14.67 -5.39
C ALA A 237 -7.28 13.47 -5.61
N ALA A 238 -7.82 12.29 -5.94
CA ALA A 238 -7.04 11.09 -6.21
C ALA A 238 -6.04 11.26 -7.38
N CYS A 239 -6.36 12.14 -8.34
CA CYS A 239 -5.51 12.42 -9.50
C CYS A 239 -4.88 13.82 -9.43
N HIS A 240 -5.58 14.82 -8.91
CA HIS A 240 -5.09 16.21 -8.90
C HIS A 240 -4.43 16.64 -7.58
N GLY A 241 -4.29 15.74 -6.60
CA GLY A 241 -3.73 16.05 -5.28
C GLY A 241 -4.80 16.53 -4.29
N GLY A 242 -4.52 16.38 -2.99
CA GLY A 242 -5.49 16.65 -1.92
C GLY A 242 -5.94 18.12 -1.87
N ARG A 243 -5.11 19.03 -2.37
CA ARG A 243 -5.37 20.46 -2.50
C ARG A 243 -5.41 20.92 -3.96
N GLY A 244 -5.46 20.01 -4.93
CA GLY A 244 -5.39 20.37 -6.35
C GLY A 244 -4.00 20.79 -6.83
N GLU A 245 -2.95 20.53 -6.06
CA GLU A 245 -1.56 20.92 -6.37
C GLU A 245 -0.95 20.21 -7.59
N GLY A 246 -1.63 19.20 -8.13
CA GLY A 246 -1.16 18.41 -9.27
C GLY A 246 -0.01 17.46 -8.90
N ILE A 247 0.35 16.60 -9.85
CA ILE A 247 1.45 15.65 -9.72
C ILE A 247 2.35 15.81 -10.94
N THR A 248 3.58 16.28 -10.73
CA THR A 248 4.56 16.54 -11.80
C THR A 248 4.69 15.34 -12.75
N GLY A 249 4.46 15.58 -14.04
CA GLY A 249 4.55 14.56 -15.09
C GLY A 249 3.31 13.66 -15.23
N LEU A 250 2.28 13.83 -14.39
CA LEU A 250 1.05 13.04 -14.44
C LEU A 250 -0.19 13.92 -14.67
N THR A 251 -0.48 14.80 -13.72
CA THR A 251 -1.66 15.67 -13.75
C THR A 251 -1.26 17.11 -13.53
N PRO A 252 -1.86 18.06 -14.27
CA PRO A 252 -1.54 19.47 -14.08
C PRO A 252 -2.08 19.95 -12.73
N PRO A 253 -1.42 20.94 -12.10
CA PRO A 253 -1.99 21.66 -10.97
C PRO A 253 -3.31 22.32 -11.38
N LEU A 254 -4.31 22.17 -10.51
CA LEU A 254 -5.56 22.93 -10.54
C LEU A 254 -5.51 24.12 -9.57
N LEU A 255 -4.74 24.00 -8.49
CA LEU A 255 -4.39 25.08 -7.57
C LEU A 255 -3.52 26.13 -8.30
N ASP A 256 -3.86 27.41 -8.16
CA ASP A 256 -3.16 28.55 -8.78
C ASP A 256 -2.93 28.38 -10.30
N SER A 257 -3.87 27.71 -10.97
CA SER A 257 -3.74 27.35 -12.37
C SER A 257 -4.29 28.45 -13.26
N GLU A 258 -3.40 29.15 -13.98
CA GLU A 258 -3.79 30.21 -14.93
C GLU A 258 -4.81 29.71 -15.95
N LYS A 259 -4.68 28.45 -16.40
CA LYS A 259 -5.63 27.83 -17.34
C LYS A 259 -7.01 27.65 -16.73
N VAL A 260 -7.10 27.16 -15.48
CA VAL A 260 -8.39 26.98 -14.78
C VAL A 260 -9.03 28.35 -14.47
N ALA A 261 -8.23 29.33 -14.08
CA ALA A 261 -8.69 30.69 -13.81
C ALA A 261 -9.20 31.40 -15.08
N ALA A 262 -8.52 31.22 -16.22
CA ALA A 262 -8.87 31.85 -17.49
C ALA A 262 -10.08 31.22 -18.19
N MET A 263 -10.32 29.92 -18.00
CA MET A 263 -11.46 29.23 -18.61
C MET A 263 -12.81 29.70 -18.04
N SER A 264 -13.82 29.82 -18.89
CA SER A 264 -15.20 30.02 -18.44
C SER A 264 -15.72 28.79 -17.69
N GLU A 265 -16.72 28.96 -16.84
CA GLU A 265 -17.33 27.83 -16.11
C GLU A 265 -17.95 26.80 -17.06
N GLN A 266 -18.48 27.25 -18.20
CA GLN A 266 -19.05 26.35 -19.19
C GLN A 266 -17.98 25.52 -19.90
N GLU A 267 -16.84 26.12 -20.25
CA GLU A 267 -15.70 25.40 -20.80
C GLU A 267 -15.14 24.39 -19.79
N LEU A 268 -15.01 24.79 -18.51
CA LEU A 268 -14.49 23.89 -17.49
C LEU A 268 -15.43 22.70 -17.23
N ARG A 269 -16.75 22.93 -17.18
CA ARG A 269 -17.73 21.84 -17.12
C ARG A 269 -17.65 20.92 -18.32
N THR A 270 -17.50 21.47 -19.52
CA THR A 270 -17.39 20.67 -20.76
C THR A 270 -16.14 19.80 -20.74
N LEU A 271 -15.01 20.36 -20.30
CA LEU A 271 -13.75 19.63 -20.11
C LEU A 271 -13.90 18.51 -19.07
N VAL A 272 -14.52 18.77 -17.92
CA VAL A 272 -14.72 17.75 -16.88
C VAL A 272 -15.67 16.64 -17.36
N ARG A 273 -16.71 16.97 -18.13
CA ARG A 273 -17.64 15.98 -18.72
C ARG A 273 -16.98 15.11 -19.79
N ALA A 274 -16.22 15.72 -20.69
CA ALA A 274 -15.60 15.03 -21.81
C ALA A 274 -14.32 14.28 -21.40
N GLY A 275 -13.58 14.82 -20.42
CA GLY A 275 -12.21 14.43 -20.15
C GLY A 275 -11.25 14.98 -21.20
N VAL A 276 -9.99 14.57 -21.12
CA VAL A 276 -8.92 14.88 -22.07
C VAL A 276 -8.28 13.56 -22.49
N ALA A 277 -8.37 13.24 -23.79
CA ALA A 277 -7.80 12.01 -24.33
C ALA A 277 -6.27 11.99 -24.21
N GLN A 278 -5.68 10.80 -24.14
CA GLN A 278 -4.22 10.65 -24.01
C GLN A 278 -3.46 11.20 -25.23
N ASP A 279 -4.04 11.04 -26.42
CA ASP A 279 -3.51 11.44 -27.72
C ASP A 279 -4.01 12.82 -28.18
N ASP A 280 -4.71 13.55 -27.31
CA ASP A 280 -5.18 14.89 -27.61
C ASP A 280 -3.99 15.86 -27.82
N PRO A 281 -3.94 16.62 -28.93
CA PRO A 281 -2.85 17.56 -29.21
C PRO A 281 -2.62 18.61 -28.11
N ASP A 282 -3.67 18.96 -27.36
CA ASP A 282 -3.63 19.95 -26.29
C ASP A 282 -3.32 19.31 -24.91
N ASN A 283 -3.15 17.98 -24.87
CA ASN A 283 -2.75 17.26 -23.67
C ASN A 283 -1.25 17.33 -23.42
N GLN A 284 -0.83 18.36 -22.70
CA GLN A 284 0.56 18.58 -22.32
C GLN A 284 1.16 17.52 -21.39
N THR A 285 0.32 16.73 -20.72
CA THR A 285 0.78 15.68 -19.80
C THR A 285 0.98 14.34 -20.50
N GLY A 286 0.35 14.13 -21.65
CA GLY A 286 0.32 12.82 -22.33
C GLY A 286 -0.42 11.73 -21.54
N ASN A 287 -1.21 12.11 -20.53
CA ASN A 287 -1.99 11.20 -19.68
C ASN A 287 -3.49 11.44 -19.84
N LEU A 288 -4.28 10.37 -19.85
CA LEU A 288 -5.73 10.44 -19.97
C LEU A 288 -6.35 11.09 -18.71
N MET A 289 -7.13 12.16 -18.90
CA MET A 289 -8.12 12.60 -17.92
C MET A 289 -9.48 12.03 -18.35
N PRO A 290 -10.11 11.13 -17.58
CA PRO A 290 -11.41 10.59 -17.97
C PRO A 290 -12.52 11.63 -17.84
N GLY A 291 -13.56 11.48 -18.65
CA GLY A 291 -14.79 12.26 -18.53
C GLY A 291 -15.64 11.79 -17.35
N PHE A 292 -16.13 12.73 -16.56
CA PHE A 292 -17.04 12.47 -15.45
C PHE A 292 -18.48 12.62 -15.95
N GLY A 293 -19.10 11.51 -16.34
CA GLY A 293 -20.48 11.49 -16.84
C GLY A 293 -21.52 11.87 -15.76
N PRO A 294 -22.78 12.10 -16.15
CA PRO A 294 -23.86 12.50 -15.24
C PRO A 294 -24.17 11.47 -14.14
N ASN A 295 -23.76 10.21 -14.33
CA ASN A 295 -23.90 9.15 -13.34
C ASN A 295 -22.82 9.18 -12.24
N LEU A 296 -21.70 9.89 -12.45
CA LEU A 296 -20.62 10.04 -11.47
C LEU A 296 -20.73 11.35 -10.68
N VAL A 297 -21.09 12.44 -11.37
CA VAL A 297 -21.34 13.76 -10.76
C VAL A 297 -22.57 14.33 -11.45
N SER A 298 -23.61 14.74 -10.71
CA SER A 298 -24.81 15.33 -11.33
C SER A 298 -24.48 16.69 -11.98
N ASP A 299 -25.34 17.21 -12.86
CA ASP A 299 -25.11 18.54 -13.47
C ASP A 299 -25.14 19.67 -12.43
N GLU A 300 -25.94 19.49 -11.38
CA GLU A 300 -26.02 20.42 -10.25
C GLU A 300 -24.74 20.37 -9.40
N ASP A 301 -24.29 19.17 -9.03
CA ASP A 301 -23.04 18.97 -8.28
C ASP A 301 -21.83 19.46 -9.09
N LEU A 302 -21.81 19.22 -10.41
CA LEU A 302 -20.72 19.68 -11.26
C LEU A 302 -20.67 21.21 -11.32
N ALA A 303 -21.82 21.89 -11.29
CA ALA A 303 -21.85 23.35 -11.22
C ALA A 303 -21.28 23.85 -9.88
N VAL A 304 -21.63 23.21 -8.76
CA VAL A 304 -21.09 23.53 -7.43
C VAL A 304 -19.57 23.28 -7.37
N LEU A 305 -19.10 22.16 -7.91
CA LEU A 305 -17.68 21.81 -7.99
C LEU A 305 -16.91 22.86 -8.81
N VAL A 306 -17.39 23.20 -10.01
CA VAL A 306 -16.71 24.17 -10.90
C VAL A 306 -16.68 25.56 -10.29
N ALA A 307 -17.77 26.00 -9.64
CA ALA A 307 -17.78 27.27 -8.92
C ALA A 307 -16.69 27.29 -7.83
N TRP A 308 -16.61 26.22 -7.03
CA TRP A 308 -15.59 26.09 -5.98
C TRP A 308 -14.15 26.06 -6.53
N LEU A 309 -13.90 25.32 -7.62
CA LEU A 309 -12.61 25.26 -8.30
C LEU A 309 -12.12 26.64 -8.76
N LYS A 310 -13.03 27.54 -9.16
CA LYS A 310 -12.69 28.87 -9.63
C LYS A 310 -12.58 29.91 -8.53
N THR A 311 -13.33 29.76 -7.44
CA THR A 311 -13.39 30.78 -6.40
C THR A 311 -12.55 30.47 -5.18
N GLU A 312 -12.59 29.24 -4.69
CA GLU A 312 -12.01 28.88 -3.39
C GLU A 312 -10.70 28.11 -3.55
N LEU A 313 -10.58 27.29 -4.60
CA LEU A 313 -9.32 26.61 -4.92
C LEU A 313 -8.25 27.57 -5.50
N GLN A 314 -8.64 28.72 -6.05
CA GLN A 314 -7.68 29.71 -6.60
C GLN A 314 -7.27 30.80 -5.59
N ARG A 315 -7.56 30.62 -4.30
CA ARG A 315 -7.23 31.57 -3.22
C ARG A 315 -6.10 31.04 -2.35
#